data_AF-A0A0C1QW01-F1
#
_entry.id   AF-A0A0C1QW01-F1
#
_cell.length_a   1.000
_cell.length_b   1.000
_cell.length_c   1.000
_cell.angle_alpha   90.00
_cell.angle_beta   90.00
_cell.angle_gamma   90.00
#
_symmetry.space_group_name_H-M   'P 1'
#
loop_
_entity.id
_entity.type
_entity.pdbx_description
1 polymer ?
#
loop_
_entity_poly.entity_id
_entity_poly.type
_entity_poly.pdbx_seq_one_letter_code
_entity_poly.pdbx_strand_id
1 'polypeptide(L)' 'MTNKNIEMMKKIIEEKKNKSSKQNGIQRAEKSMGQRRQGKSSKKTGGLFDK' A
#
# COMPACT_ATOMS: atom_id res chain seq x y z
N MET A 1 29.27 13.57 -21.78
CA MET A 1 27.99 12.89 -21.46
C MET A 1 26.90 13.57 -22.26
N THR A 2 26.37 12.94 -23.31
CA THR A 2 25.36 13.55 -24.18
C THR A 2 24.01 13.70 -23.46
N ASN A 3 23.29 14.80 -23.72
CA ASN A 3 22.01 15.12 -23.05
C ASN A 3 20.95 14.01 -23.18
N LYS A 4 20.93 13.31 -24.33
CA LYS A 4 20.05 12.16 -24.58
C LYS A 4 20.30 10.99 -23.61
N ASN A 5 21.56 10.79 -23.20
CA ASN A 5 21.93 9.74 -22.26
C ASN A 5 21.50 10.11 -20.84
N ILE A 6 21.55 11.40 -20.48
CA ILE A 6 21.11 11.90 -19.16
C ILE A 6 19.60 11.73 -19.01
N GLU A 7 18.83 12.05 -20.04
CA GLU A 7 17.37 11.89 -20.02
C GLU A 7 16.96 10.41 -19.92
N MET A 8 17.65 9.55 -20.67
CA MET A 8 17.41 8.11 -20.64
C MET A 8 17.77 7.51 -19.26
N MET A 9 18.88 7.94 -18.65
CA MET A 9 19.23 7.54 -17.28
C MET A 9 18.19 8.00 -16.26
N LYS A 10 17.68 9.23 -16.37
CA LYS A 10 16.62 9.75 -15.48
C LYS A 10 15.35 8.89 -15.56
N LYS A 11 14.88 8.55 -16.75
CA LYS A 11 13.72 7.66 -16.96
C LYS A 11 13.93 6.29 -16.30
N ILE A 12 15.11 5.69 -16.50
CA ILE A 12 15.45 4.39 -15.89
C ILE A 12 15.44 4.45 -14.36
N ILE A 13 15.94 5.53 -13.77
CA ILE A 13 15.95 5.71 -12.31
C ILE A 13 14.53 5.86 -11.77
N GLU A 14 13.68 6.63 -12.44
CA GLU A 14 12.29 6.84 -12.05
C GLU A 14 11.46 5.56 -12.11
N GLU A 15 11.60 4.78 -13.19
CA GLU A 15 10.96 3.46 -13.33
C GLU A 15 11.39 2.50 -12.23
N LYS A 16 12.69 2.45 -11.90
CA LYS A 16 13.22 1.59 -10.83
C LYS A 16 12.70 2.02 -9.46
N LYS A 17 12.61 3.32 -9.19
CA LYS A 17 12.07 3.86 -7.94
C LYS A 17 10.59 3.52 -7.78
N ASN A 18 9.80 3.65 -8.84
CA ASN A 18 8.39 3.29 -8.84
C ASN A 18 8.16 1.79 -8.66
N LYS A 19 8.99 0.95 -9.30
CA LYS A 19 8.93 -0.50 -9.11
C LYS A 19 9.32 -0.90 -7.69
N SER A 20 10.36 -0.30 -7.13
CA SER A 20 10.78 -0.51 -5.74
C SER A 20 9.72 -0.04 -4.73
N SER A 21 8.99 1.04 -5.01
CA SER A 21 7.91 1.51 -4.16
C SER A 21 6.69 0.59 -4.18
N LYS A 22 6.45 -0.11 -5.29
CA LYS A 22 5.31 -1.04 -5.45
C LYS A 22 5.63 -2.45 -4.94
N GLN A 23 6.90 -2.85 -4.99
CA GLN A 23 7.37 -4.02 -4.27
C GLN A 23 7.44 -3.68 -2.80
N ASN A 24 6.40 -4.06 -2.07
CA ASN A 24 6.34 -4.09 -0.62
C ASN A 24 7.42 -5.03 -0.03
N GLY A 25 8.70 -4.70 -0.20
CA GLY A 25 9.88 -5.40 0.33
C GLY A 25 9.91 -6.93 0.13
N ILE A 26 10.92 -7.59 0.70
CA ILE A 26 10.78 -8.99 1.08
C ILE A 26 10.01 -8.97 2.39
N GLN A 27 8.69 -8.84 2.30
CA GLN A 27 7.85 -9.01 3.49
C GLN A 27 8.02 -10.44 3.98
N ARG A 28 8.49 -10.59 5.22
CA ARG A 28 8.47 -11.89 5.89
C ARG A 28 7.01 -12.34 5.93
N ALA A 29 6.79 -13.63 5.68
CA ALA A 29 5.45 -14.20 5.75
C ALA A 29 4.76 -13.78 7.05
N GLU A 30 3.51 -13.34 6.96
CA GLU A 30 2.73 -13.02 8.14
C GLU A 30 2.70 -14.25 9.05
N LYS A 31 3.15 -14.11 10.30
CA LYS A 31 3.29 -15.22 11.26
C LYS A 31 1.94 -15.85 11.66
N SER A 32 0.83 -15.22 11.29
CA SER A 32 -0.51 -15.58 11.70
C SER A 32 -1.46 -15.48 10.50
N MET A 33 -2.03 -16.60 10.08
CA MET A 33 -3.17 -16.58 9.16
C MET A 33 -4.44 -16.30 9.97
N GLY A 34 -5.02 -15.12 9.75
CA GLY A 34 -6.24 -14.69 10.41
C GLY A 34 -6.01 -13.44 11.25
N GLN A 35 -6.40 -12.30 10.72
CA GLN A 35 -6.61 -11.12 11.55
C GLN A 35 -7.92 -11.29 12.34
N ARG A 36 -7.92 -10.97 13.63
CA ARG A 36 -9.14 -10.86 14.44
C ARG A 36 -9.97 -9.71 13.89
N ARG A 37 -10.82 -10.00 12.90
CA ARG A 37 -11.80 -9.02 12.40
C ARG A 37 -12.79 -8.76 13.54
N GLN A 38 -12.97 -7.49 13.89
CA GLN A 38 -14.07 -7.11 14.78
C GLN A 38 -15.38 -7.54 14.12
N GLY A 39 -16.30 -8.11 14.92
CA GLY A 39 -17.61 -8.50 14.41
C GLY A 39 -18.30 -7.28 13.78
N LYS A 40 -18.89 -7.46 12.59
CA LYS A 40 -19.68 -6.40 11.98
C LYS A 40 -20.90 -6.13 12.86
N SER A 41 -21.02 -4.93 13.41
CA SER A 41 -22.24 -4.53 14.13
C SER A 41 -23.37 -4.34 13.12
N SER A 42 -24.45 -5.11 13.27
CA SER A 42 -25.69 -4.94 12.52
C SER A 42 -26.72 -4.08 13.27
N LYS A 43 -26.35 -3.53 14.43
CA LYS A 43 -27.24 -2.71 15.24
C LYS A 43 -27.57 -1.42 14.48
N LYS A 44 -28.86 -1.11 14.39
CA LYS A 44 -29.35 0.18 13.86
C LYS A 44 -29.14 1.24 14.94
N THR A 45 -27.92 1.75 15.05
CA THR A 45 -27.61 2.87 15.95
C THR A 45 -27.88 4.20 15.27
N GLY A 46 -28.26 5.22 16.03
CA GLY A 46 -28.56 6.58 15.53
C GLY A 46 -30.03 6.98 15.58
N GLY A 47 -30.85 6.30 16.39
CA GLY A 47 -32.18 6.80 16.73
C GLY A 47 -32.10 8.02 17.64
N LEU A 48 -33.14 8.87 17.64
CA LEU A 48 -33.22 10.07 18.48
C LEU A 48 -33.08 9.78 20.00
N PHE A 49 -33.34 8.52 20.40
CA PHE A 49 -33.25 8.01 21.76
C PHE A 49 -32.06 7.06 22.00
N ASP A 50 -31.16 6.90 21.02
CA ASP A 50 -29.97 6.04 21.11
C ASP A 50 -28.77 6.78 21.76
N LYS A 51 -29.07 7.70 22.70
CA LYS A 51 -28.09 8.43 23.51
C LYS A 51 -27.73 7.65 24.77
#